data_AF-A0AAV5Z246-F1
#
_entry.id   AF-A0AAV5Z246-F1
#
_cell.length_a   1.000
_cell.length_b   1.000
_cell.length_c   1.000
_cell.angle_alpha   90.00
_cell.angle_beta   90.00
_cell.angle_gamma   90.00
#
_symmetry.space_group_name_H-M   'P 1'
#
loop_
_entity.id
_entity.type
_entity.pdbx_description
1 polymer ?
#
loop_
_entity_poly.entity_id
_entity_poly.type
_entity_poly.pdbx_seq_one_letter_code
_entity_poly.pdbx_strand_id
1 'polypeptide(L)'
;MSLIPRVIVRRWLEVMLALVSLAILYFTRRPEALPRALDLSSDVGLTLWDWIFRGMAFGLLGVWGFSAIVVGFFLMYSPIYIINKVPHLVGKGGWLDRREMRFYLACFALVCLLVILMTRSFDAAGVLFVILAGFGPVVWRLLV
;
A
#
# COMPACT_ATOMS: atom_id res chain seq x y z
N MET A 1 29.34 -6.16 -3.64
CA MET A 1 28.27 -5.16 -3.91
C MET A 1 27.90 -4.52 -2.58
N SER A 2 28.17 -3.22 -2.40
CA SER A 2 28.03 -2.53 -1.11
C SER A 2 26.58 -2.56 -0.61
N LEU A 3 26.40 -2.77 0.69
CA LEU A 3 25.09 -2.80 1.37
C LEU A 3 24.43 -1.40 1.46
N ILE A 4 25.25 -0.35 1.41
CA ILE A 4 24.88 1.06 1.54
C ILE A 4 23.84 1.52 0.49
N PRO A 5 24.02 1.27 -0.83
CA PRO A 5 23.03 1.67 -1.84
C PRO A 5 21.65 1.03 -1.63
N ARG A 6 21.58 -0.21 -1.14
CA ARG A 6 20.29 -0.89 -0.92
C ARG A 6 19.47 -0.24 0.19
N VAL A 7 20.12 0.16 1.29
CA VAL A 7 19.43 0.79 2.43
C VAL A 7 18.92 2.18 2.05
N ILE A 8 19.71 2.95 1.30
CA ILE A 8 19.34 4.29 0.86
C ILE A 8 18.17 4.24 -0.13
N VAL A 9 18.26 3.41 -1.17
CA VAL A 9 17.19 3.26 -2.18
C VAL A 9 15.89 2.81 -1.53
N ARG A 10 15.97 1.87 -0.57
CA ARG A 10 14.80 1.40 0.17
C ARG A 10 14.13 2.50 0.99
N ARG A 11 14.89 3.30 1.74
CA ARG A 11 14.34 4.42 2.53
C ARG A 11 13.71 5.48 1.62
N TRP A 12 14.32 5.76 0.48
CA TRP A 12 13.75 6.67 -0.51
C TRP A 12 12.39 6.18 -1.01
N LEU A 13 12.29 4.89 -1.34
CA LEU A 13 11.04 4.30 -1.81
C LEU A 13 9.93 4.34 -0.74
N GLU A 14 10.28 4.10 0.52
CA GLU A 14 9.36 4.22 1.66
C GLU A 14 8.80 5.64 1.82
N VAL A 15 9.65 6.65 1.75
CA VAL A 15 9.23 8.05 1.83
C VAL A 15 8.39 8.43 0.62
N MET A 16 8.79 8.02 -0.58
CA MET A 16 8.06 8.32 -1.82
C MET A 16 6.66 7.71 -1.81
N LEU A 17 6.52 6.44 -1.43
CA LEU A 17 5.22 5.78 -1.34
C LEU A 17 4.30 6.46 -0.32
N ALA A 18 4.83 6.85 0.84
CA ALA A 18 4.07 7.60 1.84
C ALA A 18 3.60 8.96 1.31
N LEU A 19 4.49 9.72 0.65
CA LEU A 19 4.15 11.00 0.05
C LEU A 19 3.09 10.85 -1.04
N VAL A 20 3.19 9.83 -1.89
CA VAL A 20 2.20 9.54 -2.94
C VAL A 20 0.85 9.20 -2.31
N SER A 21 0.80 8.37 -1.27
CA SER A 21 -0.45 8.11 -0.54
C SER A 21 -1.08 9.38 0.03
N LEU A 22 -0.28 10.24 0.66
CA LEU A 22 -0.77 11.52 1.19
C LEU A 22 -1.28 12.44 0.08
N ALA A 23 -0.58 12.49 -1.06
CA ALA A 23 -1.01 13.25 -2.23
C ALA A 23 -2.35 12.72 -2.79
N ILE A 24 -2.51 11.41 -2.93
CA ILE A 24 -3.78 10.78 -3.34
C ILE A 24 -4.92 11.19 -2.41
N LEU A 25 -4.70 11.09 -1.10
CA LEU A 25 -5.71 11.48 -0.09
C LEU A 25 -6.04 12.98 -0.18
N TYR A 26 -5.02 13.82 -0.32
CA TYR A 26 -5.20 15.26 -0.45
C TYR A 26 -6.03 15.63 -1.68
N PHE A 27 -5.67 15.13 -2.86
CA PHE A 27 -6.37 15.44 -4.11
C PHE A 27 -7.75 14.80 -4.19
N THR A 28 -7.98 13.67 -3.53
CA THR A 28 -9.32 13.06 -3.43
C THR A 28 -10.26 13.93 -2.60
N ARG A 29 -9.74 14.67 -1.61
CA ARG A 29 -10.53 15.59 -0.77
C ARG A 29 -10.58 17.02 -1.31
N ARG A 30 -9.64 17.39 -2.17
CA ARG A 30 -9.54 18.71 -2.81
C ARG A 30 -9.24 18.55 -4.30
N PRO A 31 -10.21 18.09 -5.11
CA PRO A 31 -10.02 17.92 -6.54
C PRO A 31 -9.70 19.25 -7.24
N GLU A 32 -10.14 20.38 -6.69
CA GLU A 32 -9.82 21.74 -7.18
C GLU A 32 -8.33 22.10 -7.08
N ALA A 33 -7.56 21.41 -6.23
CA ALA A 33 -6.13 21.60 -6.10
C ALA A 33 -5.33 20.75 -7.11
N LEU A 34 -5.99 19.91 -7.91
CA LEU A 34 -5.35 19.00 -8.84
C LEU A 34 -4.63 19.82 -9.93
N PRO A 35 -3.32 19.59 -10.17
CA PRO A 35 -2.58 20.30 -11.21
C PRO A 35 -3.25 20.11 -12.57
N ARG A 36 -3.34 21.19 -13.36
CA ARG A 36 -3.88 21.16 -14.73
C ARG A 36 -3.24 20.07 -15.59
N ALA A 37 -1.95 19.79 -15.40
CA ALA A 37 -1.23 18.73 -16.10
C ALA A 37 -1.78 17.31 -15.87
N LEU A 38 -2.57 17.09 -14.81
CA LEU A 38 -3.22 15.82 -14.48
C LEU A 38 -4.71 15.79 -14.85
N ASP A 39 -5.25 16.90 -15.35
CA ASP A 39 -6.62 16.94 -15.85
C ASP A 39 -6.69 16.24 -17.22
N LEU A 40 -7.35 15.09 -17.24
CA LEU A 40 -7.54 14.27 -18.45
C LEU A 40 -8.59 14.84 -19.41
N SER A 41 -9.34 15.86 -18.99
CA SER A 41 -10.44 16.42 -19.77
C SER A 41 -10.02 17.51 -20.76
N SER A 42 -8.84 18.12 -20.57
CA SER A 42 -8.34 19.17 -21.48
C SER A 42 -6.83 19.10 -21.68
N ASP A 43 -6.39 18.72 -22.89
CA ASP A 43 -4.97 18.78 -23.28
C ASP A 43 -4.59 20.13 -23.94
N VAL A 44 -5.56 21.03 -24.11
CA VAL A 44 -5.35 22.31 -24.80
C VAL A 44 -4.40 23.20 -23.98
N GLY A 45 -3.28 23.59 -24.58
CA GLY A 45 -2.32 24.52 -23.99
C GLY A 45 -1.34 23.92 -22.96
N LEU A 46 -1.20 22.59 -22.91
CA LEU A 46 -0.16 21.94 -22.10
C LEU A 46 1.23 22.21 -22.66
N THR A 47 2.15 22.59 -21.80
CA THR A 47 3.56 22.78 -22.12
C THR A 47 4.33 21.45 -22.07
N LEU A 48 5.55 21.41 -22.62
CA LEU A 48 6.42 20.23 -22.50
C LEU A 48 6.65 19.82 -21.04
N TRP A 49 6.75 20.80 -20.13
CA TRP A 49 6.92 20.57 -18.70
C TRP A 49 5.72 19.86 -18.07
N ASP A 50 4.50 20.18 -18.52
CA ASP A 50 3.29 19.51 -18.04
C ASP A 50 3.28 18.04 -18.44
N TRP A 51 3.73 17.72 -19.65
CA TRP A 51 3.88 16.32 -20.10
C TRP A 51 4.92 15.54 -19.29
N ILE A 52 6.06 16.17 -18.99
CA ILE A 52 7.10 15.56 -18.14
C ILE A 52 6.54 15.32 -16.73
N PHE A 53 5.88 16.31 -16.13
CA PHE A 53 5.26 16.19 -14.82
C PHE A 53 4.19 15.10 -14.80
N ARG A 54 3.31 15.07 -15.81
CA ARG A 54 2.27 14.04 -15.98
C ARG A 54 2.89 12.65 -16.04
N GLY A 55 3.91 12.46 -16.88
CA GLY A 55 4.62 11.18 -16.99
C GLY A 55 5.24 10.73 -15.66
N MET A 56 5.89 11.65 -14.94
CA MET A 56 6.47 11.38 -13.62
C MET A 56 5.40 11.01 -12.59
N ALA A 57 4.30 11.76 -12.52
CA ALA A 57 3.20 11.52 -11.60
C ALA A 57 2.54 10.17 -11.84
N PHE A 58 2.21 9.83 -13.10
CA PHE A 58 1.67 8.51 -13.44
C PHE A 58 2.67 7.38 -13.21
N GLY A 59 3.96 7.61 -13.44
CA GLY A 59 5.01 6.66 -13.08
C GLY A 59 5.05 6.37 -11.59
N LEU A 60 4.99 7.40 -10.74
CA LEU A 60 4.91 7.26 -9.28
C LEU A 60 3.61 6.59 -8.83
N LEU A 61 2.47 6.91 -9.45
CA LEU A 61 1.21 6.23 -9.22
C LEU A 61 1.29 4.73 -9.59
N GLY A 62 2.02 4.38 -10.65
CA GLY A 62 2.28 2.99 -11.02
C GLY A 62 3.08 2.24 -9.96
N VAL A 63 4.14 2.85 -9.43
CA VAL A 63 4.93 2.28 -8.32
C VAL A 63 4.08 2.09 -7.06
N TRP A 64 3.26 3.09 -6.74
CA TRP A 64 2.30 2.99 -5.64
C TRP A 64 1.25 1.90 -5.89
N GLY A 65 0.72 1.80 -7.12
CA GLY A 65 -0.24 0.77 -7.50
C GLY A 65 0.33 -0.64 -7.37
N PHE A 66 1.60 -0.83 -7.73
CA PHE A 66 2.29 -2.10 -7.48
C PHE A 66 2.37 -2.42 -5.98
N SER A 67 2.70 -1.43 -5.14
CA SER A 67 2.67 -1.60 -3.69
C SER A 67 1.28 -2.00 -3.19
N ALA A 68 0.23 -1.33 -3.68
CA ALA A 68 -1.16 -1.63 -3.35
C ALA A 68 -1.56 -3.08 -3.72
N ILE A 69 -1.10 -3.59 -4.86
CA ILE A 69 -1.33 -4.99 -5.28
C ILE A 69 -0.63 -5.96 -4.32
N VAL A 70 0.63 -5.69 -3.96
CA VAL A 70 1.37 -6.52 -3.00
C VAL A 70 0.68 -6.55 -1.64
N VAL A 71 0.23 -5.39 -1.15
CA VAL A 71 -0.57 -5.28 0.07
C VAL A 71 -1.85 -6.10 -0.04
N GLY A 72 -2.60 -5.93 -1.14
CA GLY A 72 -3.82 -6.69 -1.41
C GLY A 72 -3.59 -8.20 -1.41
N PHE A 73 -2.51 -8.66 -2.02
CA PHE A 73 -2.13 -10.08 -2.03
C PHE A 73 -1.93 -10.62 -0.60
N PHE A 74 -1.14 -9.94 0.25
CA PHE A 74 -0.91 -10.39 1.61
C PHE A 74 -2.17 -10.38 2.47
N LEU A 75 -2.99 -9.35 2.33
CA LEU A 75 -4.28 -9.28 3.00
C LEU A 75 -5.18 -10.46 2.60
N MET A 76 -5.33 -10.73 1.30
CA MET A 76 -6.18 -11.82 0.81
C MET A 76 -5.63 -13.21 1.09
N TYR A 77 -4.32 -13.36 1.13
CA TYR A 77 -3.68 -14.63 1.45
C TYR A 77 -3.73 -14.95 2.95
N SER A 78 -3.83 -13.92 3.82
CA SER A 78 -3.82 -14.11 5.28
C SER A 78 -4.86 -15.10 5.85
N PRO A 79 -6.17 -15.08 5.49
CA PRO A 79 -7.11 -16.08 5.99
C PRO A 79 -6.76 -17.49 5.55
N ILE A 80 -6.34 -17.68 4.29
CA ILE A 80 -5.94 -18.98 3.73
C ILE A 80 -4.74 -19.52 4.51
N TYR A 81 -3.75 -18.67 4.76
CA TYR A 81 -2.57 -19.02 5.52
C TYR A 81 -2.93 -19.47 6.96
N ILE A 82 -3.74 -18.68 7.68
CA ILE A 82 -4.13 -18.99 9.06
C ILE A 82 -4.88 -20.32 9.12
N ILE A 83 -5.87 -20.53 8.26
CA ILE A 83 -6.66 -21.78 8.20
C ILE A 83 -5.74 -23.00 8.02
N ASN A 84 -4.77 -22.91 7.10
CA ASN A 84 -3.82 -23.99 6.86
C ASN A 84 -2.86 -24.26 8.04
N LYS A 85 -2.66 -23.27 8.93
CA LYS A 85 -1.84 -23.42 10.13
C LYS A 85 -2.63 -23.83 11.39
N VAL A 86 -3.96 -23.82 11.37
CA VAL A 86 -4.81 -24.27 12.50
C VAL A 86 -4.43 -25.67 13.01
N PRO A 87 -4.20 -26.70 12.17
CA PRO A 87 -3.85 -28.04 12.67
C PRO A 87 -2.55 -28.09 13.49
N HIS A 88 -1.60 -27.18 13.19
CA HIS A 88 -0.34 -27.07 13.91
C HIS A 88 -0.53 -26.47 15.31
N LEU A 89 -1.56 -25.61 15.47
CA LEU A 89 -1.95 -25.04 16.77
C LEU A 89 -2.67 -26.06 17.66
N VAL A 90 -3.30 -27.09 17.08
CA VAL A 90 -4.01 -28.17 17.79
C VAL A 90 -3.09 -29.37 18.07
N GLY A 91 -1.77 -29.19 18.02
CA GLY A 91 -0.79 -30.19 18.47
C GLY A 91 -0.44 -31.26 17.44
N LYS A 92 -0.86 -31.15 16.17
CA LYS A 92 -0.47 -32.11 15.10
C LYS A 92 0.93 -31.88 14.51
N GLY A 93 1.77 -31.09 15.18
CA GLY A 93 3.22 -31.05 14.96
C GLY A 93 3.68 -30.25 13.73
N GLY A 94 4.77 -29.51 13.92
CA GLY A 94 5.51 -28.78 12.89
C GLY A 94 6.17 -27.52 13.46
N TRP A 95 7.28 -27.09 12.88
CA TRP A 95 7.89 -25.80 13.22
C TRP A 95 7.02 -24.67 12.67
N LEU A 96 6.59 -23.76 13.55
CA LEU A 96 5.81 -22.58 13.20
C LEU A 96 6.64 -21.34 13.51
N ASP A 97 7.00 -20.57 12.50
CA ASP A 97 7.71 -19.31 12.71
C ASP A 97 6.74 -18.29 13.36
N ARG A 98 7.10 -17.85 14.57
CA ARG A 98 6.32 -16.87 15.33
C ARG A 98 6.23 -15.54 14.60
N ARG A 99 7.25 -15.14 13.85
CA ARG A 99 7.26 -13.87 13.10
C ARG A 99 6.27 -13.92 11.95
N GLU A 100 6.30 -15.01 11.19
CA GLU A 100 5.40 -15.24 10.07
C GLU A 100 3.93 -15.29 10.52
N MET A 101 3.63 -16.00 11.62
CA MET A 101 2.27 -16.03 12.16
C MET A 101 1.79 -14.67 12.67
N ARG A 102 2.65 -13.89 13.34
CA ARG A 102 2.30 -12.53 13.78
C ARG A 102 1.97 -11.63 12.60
N PHE A 103 2.75 -11.74 11.52
CA PHE A 103 2.51 -10.98 10.29
C PHE A 103 1.14 -11.33 9.69
N TYR A 104 0.83 -12.62 9.50
CA TYR A 104 -0.45 -13.02 8.90
C TYR A 104 -1.66 -12.76 9.83
N LEU A 105 -1.50 -12.85 11.15
CA LEU A 105 -2.53 -12.44 12.10
C LEU A 105 -2.82 -10.94 12.02
N ALA A 106 -1.79 -10.10 11.90
CA ALA A 106 -1.96 -8.66 11.71
C ALA A 106 -2.67 -8.35 10.38
N CYS A 107 -2.27 -9.03 9.29
CA CYS A 107 -2.97 -8.91 8.00
C CYS A 107 -4.43 -9.33 8.10
N PHE A 108 -4.74 -10.42 8.80
CA PHE A 108 -6.11 -10.87 9.00
C PHE A 108 -6.94 -9.87 9.80
N ALA A 109 -6.39 -9.33 10.89
CA ALA A 109 -7.04 -8.27 11.66
C ALA A 109 -7.32 -7.02 10.80
N LEU A 110 -6.37 -6.64 9.93
CA LEU A 110 -6.54 -5.54 8.97
C LEU A 110 -7.64 -5.84 7.94
N VAL A 111 -7.75 -7.08 7.44
CA VAL A 111 -8.86 -7.49 6.56
C VAL A 111 -10.19 -7.37 7.28
N CYS A 112 -10.30 -7.87 8.51
CA CYS A 112 -11.53 -7.74 9.29
C CYS A 112 -11.91 -6.27 9.50
N LEU A 113 -10.93 -5.42 9.84
CA LEU A 113 -11.15 -3.97 9.96
C LEU A 113 -11.61 -3.35 8.64
N LEU A 114 -10.99 -3.69 7.51
CA LEU A 114 -11.37 -3.20 6.19
C LEU A 114 -12.80 -3.62 5.83
N VAL A 115 -13.19 -4.87 6.09
CA VAL A 115 -14.56 -5.36 5.85
C VAL A 115 -15.56 -4.59 6.69
N ILE A 116 -15.28 -4.40 7.98
CA ILE A 116 -16.13 -3.60 8.88
C ILE A 116 -16.26 -2.17 8.35
N LEU A 117 -15.14 -1.53 7.98
CA LEU A 117 -15.16 -0.18 7.41
C LEU A 117 -15.92 -0.14 6.08
N MET A 118 -15.80 -1.13 5.20
CA MET A 118 -16.56 -1.17 3.94
C MET A 118 -18.07 -1.20 4.20
N THR A 119 -18.53 -1.86 5.27
CA THR A 119 -19.96 -1.87 5.63
C THR A 119 -20.45 -0.59 6.31
N ARG A 120 -19.54 0.21 6.90
CA ARG A 120 -19.89 1.41 7.68
C ARG A 120 -19.64 2.71 6.92
N SER A 121 -18.51 2.82 6.25
CA SER A 121 -18.11 3.97 5.44
C SER A 121 -17.07 3.55 4.40
N PHE A 122 -17.48 3.51 3.13
CA PHE A 122 -16.60 3.17 2.02
C PHE A 122 -15.39 4.11 1.91
N ASP A 123 -15.58 5.40 2.23
CA ASP A 123 -14.51 6.40 2.26
C ASP A 123 -13.41 6.05 3.28
N ALA A 124 -13.76 5.70 4.52
CA ALA A 124 -12.74 5.33 5.51
C ALA A 124 -12.00 4.03 5.15
N ALA A 125 -12.68 3.07 4.52
CA ALA A 125 -12.05 1.87 3.99
C ALA A 125 -11.02 2.21 2.90
N GLY A 126 -11.39 3.10 1.98
CA GLY A 126 -10.49 3.62 0.94
C GLY A 126 -9.28 4.34 1.54
N VAL A 127 -9.50 5.23 2.52
CA VAL A 127 -8.40 5.95 3.21
C VAL A 127 -7.44 4.98 3.87
N LEU A 128 -7.95 4.00 4.62
CA LEU A 128 -7.12 3.00 5.28
C LEU A 128 -6.31 2.20 4.26
N PHE A 129 -6.95 1.75 3.17
CA PHE A 129 -6.25 1.02 2.12
C PHE A 129 -5.13 1.85 1.47
N VAL A 130 -5.40 3.13 1.18
CA VAL A 130 -4.40 4.03 0.59
C VAL A 130 -3.22 4.24 1.53
N ILE A 131 -3.47 4.36 2.84
CA ILE A 131 -2.41 4.44 3.85
C ILE A 131 -1.62 3.12 3.87
N LEU A 132 -2.27 1.97 3.91
CA LEU A 132 -1.58 0.67 3.92
C LEU A 132 -0.70 0.47 2.68
N ALA A 133 -1.16 0.88 1.50
CA ALA A 133 -0.40 0.80 0.26
C ALA A 133 0.86 1.69 0.28
N GLY A 134 0.79 2.87 0.90
CA GLY A 134 1.93 3.79 1.00
C GLY A 134 2.93 3.43 2.10
N PHE A 135 2.42 3.01 3.24
CA PHE A 135 3.22 2.71 4.43
C PHE A 135 3.59 1.23 4.55
N GLY A 136 3.24 0.41 3.56
CA GLY A 136 3.42 -1.03 3.65
C GLY A 136 4.86 -1.48 3.96
N PRO A 137 5.88 -1.03 3.22
CA PRO A 137 7.26 -1.45 3.52
C PRO A 137 7.76 -1.05 4.93
N VAL A 138 7.14 -0.04 5.56
CA VAL A 138 7.39 0.35 6.95
C VAL A 138 6.65 -0.58 7.91
N VAL A 139 5.35 -0.77 7.73
CA VAL A 139 4.50 -1.61 8.58
C VAL A 139 5.01 -3.05 8.61
N TRP A 140 5.37 -3.62 7.46
CA TRP A 140 5.88 -4.98 7.35
C TRP A 140 7.19 -5.18 8.14
N ARG A 141 8.02 -4.14 8.26
CA ARG A 141 9.27 -4.21 9.03
C ARG A 141 9.05 -4.17 10.54
N LEU A 142 8.00 -3.51 10.99
CA LEU A 142 7.66 -3.49 12.41
C LEU A 142 7.08 -4.84 12.87
N LEU A 143 6.52 -5.61 11.93
CA LEU A 143 5.87 -6.88 12.21
C LEU A 143 6.81 -8.10 12.10
N VAL A 144 7.90 -8.02 11.33
CA VAL A 144 8.86 -9.10 11.04
C VAL A 144 10.20 -8.85 11.71
#